data_AF-A0A7S0Q965-F1
#
_entry.id   AF-A0A7S0Q965-F1
#
_cell.length_a   1.000
_cell.length_b   1.000
_cell.length_c   1.000
_cell.angle_alpha   90.00
_cell.angle_beta   90.00
_cell.angle_gamma   90.00
#
_symmetry.space_group_name_H-M   'P 1'
#
loop_
_entity.id
_entity.type
_entity.pdbx_description
1 polymer ?
#
loop_
_entity_poly.entity_id
_entity_poly.type
_entity_poly.pdbx_seq_one_letter_code
_entity_poly.pdbx_strand_id
1 'polypeptide(L)'
;MARQPSADAAIIGMYTQIWSLGQLLEGSIGSLTACGPWQLAQLALCAACVFFPQRPLFCAALAARMLNLLTRVPCAWDAEYFSFLSDGAVLGVLLSRGVRPGTAGRVQSTFQWQLGVFYLAAGAWKLNTAFLHPRFSCSSTYAIQLLDAYSPWKGEALVVAAARAAPALTIVGEMAIGACVLVMPRIGVLLALALHAGIALTPPPNNIAGFGVVCAVRLAMSIPHGAAAAWREACG
;
A
#
# COMPACT_ATOMS: atom_id res chain seq x y z
N MET A 1 8.14 38.33 1.14
CA MET A 1 6.97 37.59 0.63
C MET A 1 7.40 36.22 0.16
N ALA A 2 7.00 35.13 0.83
CA ALA A 2 7.26 33.79 0.35
C ALA A 2 6.35 33.47 -0.85
N ARG A 3 6.89 32.90 -1.94
CA ARG A 3 6.08 32.41 -3.07
C ARG A 3 5.20 31.26 -2.58
N GLN A 4 3.92 31.29 -2.92
CA GLN A 4 3.05 30.13 -2.73
C GLN A 4 3.59 28.93 -3.51
N PRO A 5 3.61 27.73 -2.91
CA PRO A 5 4.04 26.51 -3.60
C PRO A 5 3.09 26.17 -4.76
N SER A 6 3.62 25.56 -5.82
CA SER A 6 2.78 25.04 -6.91
C SER A 6 1.88 23.91 -6.41
N ALA A 7 0.77 23.65 -7.11
CA ALA A 7 -0.13 22.55 -6.76
C ALA A 7 0.59 21.18 -6.72
N ASP A 8 1.50 20.92 -7.68
CA ASP A 8 2.33 19.71 -7.67
C ASP A 8 3.23 19.63 -6.42
N ALA A 9 3.85 20.75 -6.02
CA ALA A 9 4.69 20.78 -4.83
C ALA A 9 3.87 20.50 -3.56
N ALA A 10 2.66 21.03 -3.47
CA ALA A 10 1.75 20.74 -2.36
C ALA A 10 1.35 19.26 -2.31
N ILE A 11 1.00 18.65 -3.45
CA ILE A 11 0.61 17.24 -3.52
C ILE A 11 1.78 16.32 -3.17
N ILE A 12 2.97 16.58 -3.74
CA ILE A 12 4.17 15.80 -3.44
C ILE A 12 4.59 15.97 -1.97
N GLY A 13 4.44 17.17 -1.40
CA GLY A 13 4.67 17.42 0.02
C GLY A 13 3.73 16.60 0.91
N MET A 14 2.42 16.63 0.64
CA MET A 14 1.43 15.82 1.36
C MET A 14 1.75 14.32 1.25
N TYR A 15 2.06 13.84 0.04
CA TYR A 15 2.44 12.45 -0.17
C TYR A 15 3.71 12.07 0.61
N THR A 16 4.70 12.95 0.63
CA THR A 16 5.94 12.77 1.40
C THR A 16 5.61 12.53 2.88
N GLN A 17 4.73 13.36 3.45
CA GLN A 17 4.33 13.22 4.86
C GLN A 17 3.56 11.91 5.10
N ILE A 18 2.57 11.58 4.28
CA ILE A 18 1.78 10.34 4.42
C ILE A 18 2.68 9.12 4.28
N TRP A 19 3.58 9.11 3.29
CA TRP A 19 4.52 8.01 3.08
C TRP A 19 5.47 7.88 4.27
N SER A 20 6.04 8.98 4.75
CA SER A 20 6.95 8.96 5.89
C SER A 20 6.27 8.52 7.18
N LEU A 21 5.03 8.95 7.44
CA LEU A 21 4.23 8.45 8.57
C LEU A 21 3.98 6.95 8.45
N GLY A 22 3.60 6.46 7.27
CA GLY A 22 3.42 5.03 7.03
C GLY A 22 4.70 4.23 7.29
N GLN A 23 5.87 4.77 6.95
CA GLN A 23 7.16 4.14 7.24
C GLN A 23 7.55 4.14 8.71
N LEU A 24 7.25 5.21 9.44
CA LEU A 24 7.45 5.24 10.89
C LEU A 24 6.54 4.23 11.60
N LEU A 25 5.27 4.13 11.17
CA LEU A 25 4.33 3.15 11.70
C LEU A 25 4.82 1.72 11.42
N GLU A 26 5.21 1.42 10.18
CA GLU A 26 5.77 0.12 9.79
C GLU A 26 7.03 -0.23 10.59
N GLY A 27 7.95 0.73 10.74
CA GLY A 27 9.18 0.55 11.52
C GLY A 27 8.98 0.49 13.04
N SER A 28 7.83 0.94 13.55
CA SER A 28 7.46 0.79 14.96
C SER A 28 6.98 -0.62 15.32
N ILE A 29 6.70 -1.45 14.30
CA ILE A 29 6.34 -2.86 14.51
C ILE A 29 7.62 -3.64 14.80
N GLY A 30 7.81 -3.98 16.08
CA GLY A 30 8.98 -4.73 16.56
C GLY A 30 9.93 -3.90 17.41
N SER A 31 11.12 -4.43 17.68
CA SER A 31 12.13 -3.73 18.49
C SER A 31 13.05 -2.86 17.64
N LEU A 32 13.24 -1.60 18.05
CA LEU A 32 14.25 -0.72 17.45
C LEU A 32 15.67 -1.28 17.57
N THR A 33 15.95 -2.10 18.59
CA THR A 33 17.27 -2.74 18.78
C THR A 33 17.56 -3.80 17.73
N ALA A 34 16.54 -4.30 17.03
CA ALA A 34 16.70 -5.26 15.93
C ALA A 34 16.86 -4.58 14.56
N CYS A 35 16.80 -3.24 14.49
CA CYS A 35 16.91 -2.51 13.24
C CYS A 35 18.37 -2.42 12.76
N GLY A 36 18.59 -2.71 11.47
CA GLY A 36 19.87 -2.45 10.82
C GLY A 36 20.14 -0.95 10.61
N PRO A 37 21.39 -0.57 10.28
CA PRO A 37 21.76 0.83 10.11
C PRO A 37 20.96 1.55 9.02
N TRP A 38 20.63 0.87 7.92
CA TRP A 38 19.80 1.42 6.84
C TRP A 38 18.36 1.68 7.27
N GLN A 39 17.80 0.81 8.10
CA GLN A 39 16.45 1.01 8.65
C GLN A 39 16.43 2.17 9.64
N LEU A 40 17.43 2.31 10.51
CA LEU A 40 17.54 3.45 11.42
C LEU A 40 17.70 4.78 10.65
N ALA A 41 18.57 4.80 9.63
CA ALA A 41 18.72 5.95 8.76
C ALA A 41 17.42 6.30 8.04
N GLN A 42 16.72 5.30 7.49
CA GLN A 42 15.41 5.48 6.88
C GLN A 42 14.40 6.10 7.85
N LEU A 43 14.30 5.59 9.08
CA LEU A 43 13.36 6.08 10.09
C LEU A 43 13.68 7.53 10.50
N ALA A 44 14.96 7.86 10.70
CA ALA A 44 15.37 9.24 10.99
C ALA A 44 15.01 10.19 9.85
N LEU A 45 15.24 9.79 8.59
CA LEU A 45 14.87 10.58 7.41
C LEU A 45 13.36 10.73 7.27
N CYS A 46 12.59 9.67 7.57
CA CYS A 46 11.13 9.72 7.57
C CYS A 46 10.60 10.67 8.65
N ALA A 47 11.12 10.59 9.88
CA ALA A 47 10.77 11.53 10.95
C ALA A 47 11.01 12.98 10.53
N ALA A 48 12.17 13.26 9.93
CA ALA A 48 12.47 14.59 9.41
C ALA A 48 11.52 15.00 8.26
N CYS A 49 11.14 14.09 7.36
CA CYS A 49 10.20 14.36 6.26
C CYS A 49 8.79 14.71 6.72
N VAL A 50 8.33 14.21 7.88
CA VAL A 50 7.02 14.56 8.44
C VAL A 50 6.94 16.06 8.71
N PHE A 51 7.99 16.63 9.32
CA PHE A 51 8.06 18.05 9.68
C PHE A 51 8.59 18.93 8.55
N PHE A 52 9.49 18.39 7.73
CA PHE A 52 10.19 19.09 6.67
C PHE A 52 10.07 18.30 5.36
N PRO A 53 8.92 18.34 4.66
CA PRO A 53 8.69 17.57 3.43
C PRO A 53 9.43 18.16 2.23
N GLN A 54 10.77 18.20 2.33
CA GLN A 54 11.66 18.73 1.32
C GLN A 54 12.05 17.62 0.35
N ARG A 55 12.03 17.93 -0.95
CA ARG A 55 12.42 16.99 -2.01
C ARG A 55 13.75 16.25 -1.76
N PRO A 56 14.90 16.91 -1.48
CA PRO A 56 16.15 16.18 -1.29
C PRO A 56 16.09 15.20 -0.11
N LEU A 57 15.42 15.60 0.97
CA LEU A 57 15.23 14.75 2.14
C LEU A 57 14.37 13.53 1.82
N PHE A 58 13.28 13.73 1.07
CA PHE A 58 12.42 12.63 0.65
C PHE A 58 13.12 11.68 -0.33
N CYS A 59 13.89 12.21 -1.28
CA CYS A 59 14.72 11.37 -2.16
C CYS A 59 15.72 10.53 -1.37
N ALA A 60 16.36 11.10 -0.35
CA ALA A 60 17.26 10.36 0.53
C ALA A 60 16.51 9.28 1.33
N ALA A 61 15.31 9.58 1.83
CA ALA A 61 14.46 8.60 2.53
C ALA A 61 14.08 7.41 1.64
N LEU A 62 13.68 7.68 0.39
CA LEU A 62 13.37 6.65 -0.61
C LEU A 62 14.61 5.80 -0.92
N ALA A 63 15.77 6.43 -1.15
CA ALA A 63 17.01 5.72 -1.43
C ALA A 63 17.46 4.83 -0.25
N ALA A 64 17.38 5.36 0.98
CA ALA A 64 17.69 4.60 2.20
C ALA A 64 16.76 3.39 2.35
N ARG A 65 15.46 3.54 2.07
CA ARG A 65 14.52 2.41 2.06
C ARG A 65 14.89 1.38 1.00
N MET A 66 15.20 1.80 -0.23
CA MET A 66 15.58 0.87 -1.30
C MET A 66 16.82 0.06 -0.91
N LEU A 67 17.83 0.70 -0.32
CA LEU A 67 19.02 -0.01 0.19
C LEU A 67 18.67 -0.99 1.31
N ASN A 68 17.81 -0.58 2.25
CA ASN A 68 17.30 -1.47 3.30
C ASN A 68 16.60 -2.71 2.70
N LEU A 69 15.72 -2.53 1.70
CA LEU A 69 15.06 -3.65 1.03
C LEU A 69 16.04 -4.57 0.29
N LEU A 70 17.08 -4.02 -0.34
CA LEU A 70 18.12 -4.83 -1.01
C LEU A 70 18.88 -5.75 -0.04
N THR A 71 19.06 -5.34 1.22
CA THR A 71 19.68 -6.22 2.24
C THR A 71 18.83 -7.44 2.61
N ARG A 72 17.54 -7.46 2.24
CA ARG A 72 16.61 -8.58 2.50
C ARG A 72 16.52 -9.55 1.34
N VAL A 73 17.03 -9.19 0.16
CA VAL A 73 17.04 -10.07 -1.03
C VAL A 73 18.03 -11.22 -0.79
N PRO A 74 17.68 -12.49 -1.13
CA PRO A 74 16.49 -12.95 -1.86
C PRO A 74 15.27 -13.28 -1.00
N CYS A 75 15.34 -13.09 0.31
CA CYS A 75 14.27 -13.44 1.27
C CYS A 75 13.19 -12.36 1.40
N ALA A 76 12.99 -11.54 0.36
CA ALA A 76 11.99 -10.48 0.36
C ALA A 76 10.62 -11.02 -0.09
N TRP A 77 9.56 -10.49 0.51
CA TRP A 77 8.18 -10.82 0.16
C TRP A 77 7.67 -9.95 -1.00
N ASP A 78 6.57 -10.37 -1.63
CA ASP A 78 5.95 -9.63 -2.75
C ASP A 78 5.69 -8.16 -2.43
N ALA A 79 5.27 -7.87 -1.20
CA ALA A 79 5.05 -6.52 -0.68
C ALA A 79 6.32 -5.64 -0.69
N GLU A 80 7.47 -6.25 -0.42
CA GLU A 80 8.77 -5.58 -0.37
C GLU A 80 9.28 -5.31 -1.77
N TYR A 81 9.14 -6.27 -2.70
CA TYR A 81 9.43 -6.04 -4.12
C TYR A 81 8.54 -4.96 -4.72
N PHE A 82 7.24 -4.99 -4.41
CA PHE A 82 6.31 -3.95 -4.83
C PHE A 82 6.70 -2.57 -4.26
N SER A 83 7.07 -2.50 -2.98
CA SER A 83 7.56 -1.26 -2.36
C SER A 83 8.83 -0.76 -3.05
N PHE A 84 9.78 -1.64 -3.32
CA PHE A 84 11.04 -1.29 -4.00
C PHE A 84 10.80 -0.69 -5.39
N LEU A 85 9.96 -1.35 -6.21
CA LEU A 85 9.65 -0.88 -7.57
C LEU A 85 8.87 0.44 -7.55
N SER A 86 7.94 0.59 -6.62
CA SER A 86 7.09 1.77 -6.54
C SER A 86 7.83 2.99 -5.98
N ASP A 87 8.63 2.81 -4.93
CA ASP A 87 9.47 3.85 -4.36
C ASP A 87 10.60 4.27 -5.33
N GLY A 88 11.20 3.29 -6.04
CA GLY A 88 12.20 3.55 -7.07
C GLY A 88 11.65 4.35 -8.26
N ALA A 89 10.40 4.09 -8.67
CA ALA A 89 9.76 4.85 -9.73
C ALA A 89 9.51 6.31 -9.31
N VAL A 90 9.05 6.56 -8.08
CA VAL A 90 8.91 7.92 -7.54
C VAL A 90 10.26 8.63 -7.47
N LEU A 91 11.28 7.96 -6.94
CA LEU A 91 12.63 8.51 -6.85
C LEU A 91 13.15 8.91 -8.24
N GLY A 92 12.98 8.04 -9.24
CA GLY A 92 13.37 8.33 -10.63
C GLY A 92 12.65 9.55 -11.21
N VAL A 93 11.35 9.71 -10.96
CA VAL A 93 10.58 10.90 -11.39
C VAL A 93 11.12 12.17 -10.70
N LEU A 94 11.38 12.11 -9.39
CA LEU A 94 11.85 13.26 -8.61
C LEU A 94 13.28 13.68 -8.98
N LEU A 95 14.18 12.73 -9.24
CA LEU A 95 15.57 13.00 -9.63
C LEU A 95 15.69 13.53 -11.06
N SER A 96 14.95 12.94 -12.02
CA SER A 96 15.08 13.29 -13.44
C SER A 96 14.53 14.68 -13.79
N ARG A 97 13.47 15.13 -13.10
CA ARG A 97 12.74 16.35 -13.48
C ARG A 97 12.58 17.37 -12.37
N GLY A 98 12.81 16.97 -11.12
CA GLY A 98 12.37 17.75 -9.97
C GLY A 98 10.85 17.85 -9.89
N VAL A 99 10.38 18.84 -9.12
CA VAL A 99 8.94 19.14 -9.00
C VAL A 99 8.60 20.23 -10.01
N ARG A 100 7.95 19.84 -11.10
CA ARG A 100 7.51 20.71 -12.21
C ARG A 100 6.02 20.48 -12.45
N PRO A 101 5.34 21.36 -13.21
CA PRO A 101 3.97 21.13 -13.65
C PRO A 101 3.75 19.71 -14.21
N GLY A 102 2.83 18.96 -13.61
CA GLY A 102 2.48 17.59 -13.99
C GLY A 102 3.36 16.50 -13.36
N THR A 103 4.27 16.82 -12.44
CA THR A 103 5.03 15.80 -11.69
C THR A 103 4.10 14.92 -10.86
N ALA A 104 3.13 15.49 -10.14
CA ALA A 104 2.21 14.72 -9.31
C ALA A 104 1.33 13.79 -10.14
N GLY A 105 0.81 14.29 -11.28
CA GLY A 105 0.03 13.47 -12.20
C GLY A 105 0.80 12.27 -12.77
N ARG A 106 2.11 12.41 -13.02
CA ARG A 106 2.96 11.28 -13.42
C ARG A 106 3.15 10.27 -12.29
N VAL A 107 3.48 10.73 -11.09
CA VAL A 107 3.62 9.84 -9.92
C VAL A 107 2.32 9.08 -9.67
N GLN A 108 1.18 9.77 -9.71
CA GLN A 108 -0.14 9.16 -9.62
C GLN A 108 -0.36 8.10 -10.70
N SER A 109 -0.12 8.43 -11.97
CA SER A 109 -0.28 7.49 -13.08
C SER A 109 0.62 6.25 -12.92
N THR A 110 1.87 6.45 -12.48
CA THR A 110 2.79 5.36 -12.17
C THR A 110 2.23 4.43 -11.10
N PHE A 111 1.74 4.98 -9.98
CA PHE A 111 1.13 4.15 -8.93
C PHE A 111 -0.13 3.43 -9.39
N GLN A 112 -1.00 4.10 -10.15
CA GLN A 112 -2.20 3.48 -10.71
C GLN A 112 -1.84 2.28 -11.59
N TRP A 113 -0.85 2.43 -12.47
CA TRP A 113 -0.39 1.33 -13.31
C TRP A 113 0.25 0.21 -12.51
N GLN A 114 1.16 0.53 -11.58
CA GLN A 114 1.82 -0.48 -10.76
C GLN A 114 0.82 -1.26 -9.90
N LEU A 115 -0.12 -0.57 -9.24
CA LEU A 115 -1.18 -1.21 -8.45
C LEU A 115 -2.12 -2.03 -9.34
N GLY A 116 -2.55 -1.48 -10.47
CA GLY A 116 -3.43 -2.17 -11.41
C GLY A 116 -2.82 -3.49 -11.90
N VAL A 117 -1.58 -3.42 -12.40
CA VAL A 117 -0.83 -4.60 -12.86
C VAL A 117 -0.58 -5.57 -11.71
N PHE A 118 -0.19 -5.08 -10.54
CA PHE A 118 0.04 -5.91 -9.36
C PHE A 118 -1.21 -6.74 -9.00
N TYR A 119 -2.38 -6.11 -8.89
CA TYR A 119 -3.61 -6.82 -8.51
C TYR A 119 -4.11 -7.78 -9.59
N LEU A 120 -3.96 -7.42 -10.88
CA LEU A 120 -4.25 -8.34 -11.98
C LEU A 120 -3.33 -9.56 -11.93
N ALA A 121 -2.03 -9.35 -11.71
CA ALA A 121 -1.05 -10.43 -11.58
C ALA A 121 -1.29 -11.26 -10.32
N ALA A 122 -1.66 -10.66 -9.20
CA ALA A 122 -1.97 -11.34 -7.94
C ALA A 122 -3.17 -12.29 -8.10
N GLY A 123 -4.24 -11.84 -8.77
CA GLY A 123 -5.39 -12.68 -9.08
C GLY A 123 -5.04 -13.80 -10.06
N ALA A 124 -4.26 -13.49 -11.11
CA ALA A 124 -3.81 -14.48 -12.08
C ALA A 124 -2.88 -15.54 -11.48
N TRP A 125 -1.95 -15.15 -10.61
CA TRP A 125 -1.04 -16.07 -9.91
C TRP A 125 -1.79 -17.07 -9.03
N LYS A 126 -2.94 -16.65 -8.49
CA LYS A 126 -3.85 -17.47 -7.69
C LYS A 126 -4.72 -18.43 -8.52
N LEU A 127 -4.69 -18.36 -9.85
CA LEU A 127 -5.37 -19.32 -10.74
C LEU A 127 -4.60 -20.65 -10.81
N ASN A 128 -4.51 -21.35 -9.68
CA ASN A 128 -3.91 -22.66 -9.59
C ASN A 128 -4.72 -23.57 -8.65
N THR A 129 -4.53 -24.88 -8.80
CA THR A 129 -5.32 -25.89 -8.08
C THR A 129 -5.10 -25.83 -6.57
N ALA A 130 -3.89 -25.49 -6.11
CA ALA A 130 -3.60 -25.37 -4.69
C ALA A 130 -4.38 -24.22 -4.06
N PHE A 131 -4.35 -23.03 -4.67
CA PHE A 131 -5.07 -21.87 -4.14
C PHE A 131 -6.60 -22.03 -4.22
N LEU A 132 -7.13 -22.66 -5.26
CA LEU A 132 -8.58 -22.89 -5.39
C LEU A 132 -9.12 -23.94 -4.42
N HIS A 133 -8.26 -24.77 -3.84
CA HIS A 133 -8.69 -25.80 -2.90
C HIS A 133 -8.80 -25.24 -1.47
N PRO A 134 -9.98 -25.28 -0.82
CA PRO A 134 -10.22 -24.59 0.45
C PRO A 134 -9.30 -24.99 1.61
N ARG A 135 -8.75 -26.21 1.57
CA ARG A 135 -7.79 -26.70 2.59
C ARG A 135 -6.43 -26.01 2.54
N PHE A 136 -6.02 -25.50 1.38
CA PHE A 136 -4.68 -24.92 1.17
C PHE A 136 -4.74 -23.40 0.93
N SER A 137 -5.92 -22.85 0.70
CA SER A 137 -6.12 -21.43 0.45
C SER A 137 -6.12 -20.63 1.75
N CYS A 138 -5.29 -19.58 1.81
CA CYS A 138 -5.37 -18.61 2.92
C CYS A 138 -6.72 -17.90 2.95
N SER A 139 -7.33 -17.61 1.78
CA SER A 139 -8.63 -16.94 1.69
C SER A 139 -9.74 -17.68 2.42
N SER A 140 -9.73 -19.01 2.37
CA SER A 140 -10.71 -19.82 3.10
C SER A 140 -10.51 -19.69 4.61
N THR A 141 -9.27 -19.71 5.09
CA THR A 141 -8.94 -19.46 6.51
C THR A 141 -9.41 -18.08 6.95
N TYR A 142 -9.10 -17.04 6.18
CA TYR A 142 -9.54 -15.66 6.43
C TYR A 142 -11.06 -15.55 6.55
N ALA A 143 -11.79 -16.10 5.57
CA ALA A 143 -13.25 -16.04 5.55
C ALA A 143 -13.88 -16.75 6.75
N ILE A 144 -13.39 -17.95 7.10
CA ILE A 144 -13.89 -18.70 8.26
C ILE A 144 -13.60 -17.94 9.56
N GLN A 145 -12.39 -17.41 9.73
CA GLN A 145 -12.02 -16.66 10.95
C GLN A 145 -12.83 -15.37 11.12
N LEU A 146 -13.09 -14.64 10.03
CA LEU A 146 -13.96 -13.46 10.08
C LEU A 146 -15.39 -13.82 10.44
N LEU A 147 -15.94 -14.90 9.86
CA LEU A 147 -17.28 -15.40 10.23
C LEU A 147 -17.33 -15.85 11.68
N ASP A 148 -16.30 -16.56 12.15
CA ASP A 148 -16.23 -17.01 13.54
C ASP A 148 -16.12 -15.82 14.51
N ALA A 149 -15.38 -14.77 14.17
CA ALA A 149 -15.25 -13.62 15.06
C ALA A 149 -16.49 -12.71 15.07
N TYR A 150 -17.13 -12.49 13.92
CA TYR A 150 -18.07 -11.39 13.74
C TYR A 150 -19.47 -11.78 13.29
N SER A 151 -19.71 -13.03 12.86
CA SER A 151 -21.05 -13.49 12.51
C SER A 151 -21.74 -14.15 13.72
N PRO A 152 -22.92 -13.67 14.14
CA PRO A 152 -23.72 -14.37 15.15
C PRO A 152 -24.32 -15.68 14.60
N TRP A 153 -24.32 -15.86 13.28
CA TRP A 153 -24.85 -17.05 12.61
C TRP A 153 -23.70 -17.86 12.02
N LYS A 154 -23.42 -19.01 12.65
CA LYS A 154 -22.31 -19.91 12.29
C LYS A 154 -22.81 -21.32 11.95
N GLY A 155 -23.91 -21.40 11.20
CA GLY A 155 -24.39 -22.69 10.72
C GLY A 155 -23.31 -23.37 9.86
N GLU A 156 -23.12 -24.68 10.03
CA GLU A 156 -22.11 -25.46 9.31
C GLU A 156 -22.17 -25.23 7.79
N ALA A 157 -23.38 -25.17 7.23
CA ALA A 157 -23.61 -24.91 5.82
C ALA A 157 -23.02 -23.57 5.35
N LEU A 158 -23.16 -22.49 6.14
CA LEU A 158 -22.61 -21.17 5.80
C LEU A 158 -21.09 -21.18 5.86
N VAL A 159 -20.51 -21.80 6.88
CA VAL A 159 -19.05 -21.91 7.04
C VAL A 159 -18.45 -22.69 5.87
N VAL A 160 -19.05 -23.82 5.50
CA VAL A 160 -18.62 -24.63 4.35
C VAL A 160 -18.76 -23.85 3.03
N ALA A 161 -19.87 -23.15 2.84
CA ALA A 161 -20.08 -22.33 1.64
C ALA A 161 -19.05 -21.20 1.54
N ALA A 162 -18.81 -20.47 2.63
CA ALA A 162 -17.82 -19.40 2.68
C ALA A 162 -16.41 -19.92 2.41
N ALA A 163 -16.01 -21.03 3.05
CA ALA A 163 -14.71 -21.66 2.82
C ALA A 163 -14.50 -22.03 1.34
N ARG A 164 -15.52 -22.60 0.69
CA ARG A 164 -15.48 -23.01 -0.72
C ARG A 164 -15.49 -21.84 -1.69
N ALA A 165 -16.22 -20.77 -1.40
CA ALA A 165 -16.34 -19.61 -2.28
C ALA A 165 -15.16 -18.63 -2.15
N ALA A 166 -14.55 -18.52 -0.96
CA ALA A 166 -13.54 -17.51 -0.65
C ALA A 166 -12.35 -17.45 -1.63
N PRO A 167 -11.76 -18.56 -2.11
CA PRO A 167 -10.65 -18.49 -3.07
C PRO A 167 -11.06 -17.84 -4.40
N ALA A 168 -12.19 -18.27 -4.97
CA ALA A 168 -12.71 -17.72 -6.21
C ALA A 168 -13.10 -16.25 -6.06
N LEU A 169 -13.77 -15.89 -4.95
CA LEU A 169 -14.11 -14.50 -4.63
C LEU A 169 -12.87 -13.62 -4.46
N THR A 170 -11.78 -14.16 -3.89
CA THR A 170 -10.51 -13.44 -3.77
C THR A 170 -9.90 -13.15 -5.13
N ILE A 171 -9.84 -14.15 -6.02
CA ILE A 171 -9.32 -13.97 -7.39
C ILE A 171 -10.13 -12.92 -8.14
N VAL A 172 -11.46 -13.05 -8.13
CA VAL A 172 -12.36 -12.08 -8.78
C VAL A 172 -12.19 -10.69 -8.17
N GLY A 173 -12.12 -10.60 -6.84
CA GLY A 173 -11.93 -9.34 -6.11
C GLY A 173 -10.62 -8.65 -6.48
N GLU A 174 -9.49 -9.36 -6.48
CA GLU A 174 -8.19 -8.79 -6.86
C GLU A 174 -8.16 -8.37 -8.33
N MET A 175 -8.66 -9.20 -9.25
CA MET A 175 -8.74 -8.81 -10.66
C MET A 175 -9.66 -7.60 -10.88
N ALA A 176 -10.78 -7.53 -10.15
CA ALA A 176 -11.70 -6.39 -10.18
C ALA A 176 -11.03 -5.12 -9.62
N ILE A 177 -10.25 -5.23 -8.53
CA ILE A 177 -9.44 -4.12 -8.02
C ILE A 177 -8.48 -3.64 -9.11
N GLY A 178 -7.71 -4.55 -9.72
CA GLY A 178 -6.74 -4.21 -10.75
C GLY A 178 -7.36 -3.49 -11.94
N ALA A 179 -8.46 -4.03 -12.48
CA ALA A 179 -9.20 -3.41 -13.58
C ALA A 179 -9.82 -2.05 -13.18
N CYS A 180 -10.42 -1.96 -12.00
CA CYS A 180 -11.03 -0.72 -11.52
C CYS A 180 -9.97 0.35 -11.21
N VAL A 181 -8.80 0.01 -10.67
CA VAL A 181 -7.73 1.01 -10.45
C VAL A 181 -7.29 1.65 -11.77
N LEU A 182 -7.28 0.89 -12.87
CA LEU A 182 -6.90 1.39 -14.19
C LEU A 182 -8.00 2.20 -14.88
N VAL A 183 -9.27 1.85 -14.71
CA VAL A 183 -10.40 2.47 -15.45
C VAL A 183 -11.23 3.42 -14.60
N MET A 184 -11.47 3.08 -13.34
CA MET A 184 -12.29 3.81 -12.37
C MET A 184 -11.56 3.93 -11.01
N PRO A 185 -10.47 4.72 -10.92
CA PRO A 185 -9.50 4.62 -9.82
C PRO A 185 -10.10 4.71 -8.42
N ARG A 186 -11.15 5.52 -8.24
CA ARG A 186 -11.86 5.66 -6.94
C ARG A 186 -12.48 4.34 -6.47
N ILE A 187 -13.15 3.62 -7.38
CA ILE A 187 -13.76 2.32 -7.08
C ILE A 187 -12.66 1.31 -6.79
N GLY A 188 -11.60 1.29 -7.60
CA GLY A 188 -10.45 0.41 -7.37
C GLY A 188 -9.78 0.64 -6.01
N VAL A 189 -9.58 1.90 -5.61
CA VAL A 189 -9.05 2.27 -4.30
C VAL A 189 -9.97 1.80 -3.17
N LEU A 190 -11.28 2.02 -3.28
CA LEU A 190 -12.24 1.60 -2.27
C LEU A 190 -12.27 0.07 -2.11
N LEU A 191 -12.27 -0.67 -3.21
CA LEU A 191 -12.21 -2.14 -3.20
C LEU A 191 -10.90 -2.63 -2.58
N ALA A 192 -9.76 -2.02 -2.92
CA ALA A 192 -8.47 -2.37 -2.34
C ALA A 192 -8.44 -2.11 -0.82
N LEU A 193 -8.94 -0.95 -0.38
CA LEU A 193 -9.03 -0.62 1.04
C LEU A 193 -9.96 -1.58 1.79
N ALA A 194 -11.11 -1.95 1.19
CA ALA A 194 -12.03 -2.92 1.78
C ALA A 194 -11.39 -4.31 1.94
N LEU A 195 -10.69 -4.80 0.92
CA LEU A 195 -9.94 -6.05 0.99
C LEU A 195 -8.92 -6.04 2.13
N HIS A 196 -8.07 -5.00 2.17
CA HIS A 196 -7.04 -4.88 3.20
C HIS A 196 -7.60 -4.66 4.61
N ALA A 197 -8.72 -3.95 4.73
CA ALA A 197 -9.44 -3.83 6.00
C ALA A 197 -9.96 -5.19 6.47
N GLY A 198 -10.48 -6.03 5.56
CA GLY A 198 -10.89 -7.40 5.90
C GLY A 198 -9.74 -8.26 6.43
N ILE A 199 -8.56 -8.17 5.78
CA ILE A 199 -7.35 -8.86 6.26
C ILE A 199 -6.92 -8.33 7.63
N ALA A 200 -6.91 -7.00 7.82
CA ALA A 200 -6.54 -6.37 9.09
C ALA A 200 -7.50 -6.71 10.24
N LEU A 201 -8.79 -6.87 9.95
CA LEU A 201 -9.83 -7.26 10.90
C LEU A 201 -9.83 -8.76 11.20
N THR A 202 -9.14 -9.58 10.43
CA THR A 202 -9.08 -11.02 10.71
C THR A 202 -8.42 -11.23 12.07
N PRO A 203 -8.94 -12.10 12.96
CA PRO A 203 -8.29 -12.40 14.23
C PRO A 203 -6.85 -12.94 14.09
N PRO A 204 -6.00 -12.80 15.14
CA PRO A 204 -4.70 -13.45 15.19
C PRO A 204 -4.78 -14.97 14.95
N PRO A 205 -3.75 -15.59 14.31
CA PRO A 205 -2.48 -15.00 13.91
C PRO A 205 -2.48 -14.36 12.50
N ASN A 206 -3.63 -14.35 11.81
CA ASN A 206 -3.70 -13.94 10.40
C ASN A 206 -4.02 -12.45 10.22
N ASN A 207 -3.99 -11.63 11.29
CA ASN A 207 -4.21 -10.19 11.24
C ASN A 207 -3.04 -9.41 10.59
N ILE A 208 -2.62 -9.81 9.38
CA ILE A 208 -1.39 -9.34 8.71
C ILE A 208 -1.70 -8.08 7.90
N ALA A 209 -1.78 -6.93 8.57
CA ALA A 209 -2.12 -5.64 7.96
C ALA A 209 -0.96 -4.94 7.23
N GLY A 210 0.28 -5.45 7.34
CA GLY A 210 1.49 -4.75 6.86
C GLY A 210 1.43 -4.37 5.37
N PHE A 211 1.03 -5.31 4.51
CA PHE A 211 0.89 -5.03 3.09
C PHE A 211 -0.23 -4.03 2.79
N GLY A 212 -1.33 -4.08 3.55
CA GLY A 212 -2.43 -3.12 3.43
C GLY A 212 -1.99 -1.68 3.70
N VAL A 213 -1.14 -1.46 4.71
CA VAL A 213 -0.56 -0.13 5.00
C VAL A 213 0.31 0.35 3.83
N VAL A 214 1.16 -0.53 3.30
CA VAL A 214 2.01 -0.24 2.12
C VAL A 214 1.16 0.19 0.92
N CYS A 215 0.07 -0.53 0.63
CA CYS A 215 -0.86 -0.17 -0.43
C CYS A 215 -1.59 1.14 -0.15
N ALA A 216 -2.15 1.32 1.05
CA ALA A 216 -2.96 2.49 1.41
C ALA A 216 -2.21 3.82 1.23
N VAL A 217 -0.94 3.86 1.65
CA VAL A 217 -0.06 5.03 1.46
C VAL A 217 0.06 5.41 -0.03
N ARG A 218 0.19 4.42 -0.92
CA ARG A 218 0.36 4.64 -2.36
C ARG A 218 -0.97 4.94 -3.05
N LEU A 219 -2.06 4.38 -2.54
CA LEU A 219 -3.42 4.71 -2.95
C LEU A 219 -3.80 6.15 -2.61
N ALA A 220 -3.18 6.79 -1.60
CA ALA A 220 -3.40 8.20 -1.30
C ALA A 220 -3.07 9.13 -2.49
N MET A 221 -2.08 8.76 -3.32
CA MET A 221 -1.79 9.48 -4.58
C MET A 221 -2.85 9.29 -5.66
N SER A 222 -3.69 8.27 -5.53
CA SER A 222 -4.79 7.98 -6.47
C SER A 222 -6.10 8.67 -6.08
N ILE A 223 -6.18 9.31 -4.91
CA ILE A 223 -7.36 10.09 -4.48
C ILE A 223 -7.37 11.42 -5.24
N PRO A 224 -8.49 11.81 -5.89
CA PRO A 224 -8.58 13.05 -6.66
C PRO A 224 -8.26 14.29 -5.82
N HIS A 225 -7.69 15.30 -6.47
CA HIS A 225 -7.22 16.56 -5.89
C HIS A 225 -8.22 17.34 -5.01
N GLY A 226 -9.51 17.00 -5.02
CA GLY A 226 -10.49 17.51 -4.05
C GLY A 226 -10.12 17.18 -2.61
N ALA A 227 -9.56 16.00 -2.34
CA ALA A 227 -9.04 15.64 -1.02
C ALA A 227 -7.79 16.44 -0.66
N ALA A 228 -6.93 16.78 -1.63
CA ALA A 228 -5.78 17.66 -1.41
C ALA A 228 -6.21 19.11 -1.12
N ALA A 229 -7.36 19.55 -1.63
CA ALA A 229 -7.97 20.83 -1.25
C ALA A 229 -8.52 20.77 0.19
N ALA A 230 -9.28 19.73 0.53
CA ALA A 230 -9.81 19.52 1.89
C ALA A 230 -8.69 19.35 2.94
N TRP A 231 -7.59 18.66 2.61
CA TRP A 231 -6.43 18.53 3.51
C TRP A 231 -5.74 19.87 3.77
N ARG A 232 -5.62 20.73 2.74
CA ARG A 232 -5.10 22.09 2.92
C ARG A 232 -5.99 22.95 3.83
N GLU A 233 -7.31 22.77 3.75
CA GLU A 233 -8.25 23.44 4.66
C GLU A 233 -8.18 22.88 6.09
N ALA A 234 -7.91 21.59 6.27
CA ALA A 234 -7.84 20.96 7.59
C ALA A 234 -6.50 21.20 8.33
N CYS A 235 -5.41 21.44 7.59
CA CYS A 235 -4.06 21.63 8.15
C CYS A 235 -3.50 23.05 8.02
N GLY A 236 -4.24 23.96 7.38
CA GLY A 236 -3.90 25.39 7.28
C GLY A 236 -4.60 26.19 8.38
#